data_AF-A0A842PFM4-F1
#
_entry.id   AF-A0A842PFM4-F1
#
_cell.length_a   1.000
_cell.length_b   1.000
_cell.length_c   1.000
_cell.angle_alpha   90.00
_cell.angle_beta   90.00
_cell.angle_gamma   90.00
#
_symmetry.space_group_name_H-M   'P 1'
#
loop_
_entity.id
_entity.type
_entity.pdbx_description
1 polymer ?
#
loop_
_entity_poly.entity_id
_entity_poly.type
_entity_poly.pdbx_seq_one_letter_code
_entity_poly.pdbx_strand_id
1 'polypeptide(L)'
;GMPTASVVTEGGNDLAIMLRDETDWEDPTLGINGEILLSPLPANLEIAIPPSDGDNSIPMPTFSTENGLGGVGFFLAGFSDVGRGVNDILSGFATSITGNGSGSEDFSVGINLETDAPFDLIIDIRQGNMPLEQPDWVHGMAMRAGQHENSTAFHLLSWLPDLPPQTNIFVDYTNMSVRDKYHVEIDLSGWTPSREEFIIDVQGFEGQDFALTMFGFEIGQQTNLQVEMDLERINDLAIPEIQLTSRYEMSHTLDFVHAMLLDRQGATRSEVLLNDIPRSVDFNAALGQRVHLSMTVPEEEQINKRSVESIMMQQQVYTEGKWWPLTVFINEVPGTMTLDVRPSFNFDITQDTSFQGMPTLDYTSSGKGMDLFMTAAGRAINSRGDMLMLAENMASHVSIAPTETFGLSVSSSEGGIGRIYVKQTNAPASPGIYIQQVEAIGENLQSATVEAYWIADTYPIVKVSDVRGGRIAATARVTADIGGQTFDARAVLIDAQTTSFIPSASTMSVNGLTSDLSLLNAVPGFDSSSTHWLFPEPLSTVAATLLFTIF
;
A
#
# COMPACT_ATOMS: atom_id res chain seq x y z
N GLY A 1 -33.30 -31.89 -2.50
CA GLY A 1 -33.00 -32.50 -1.20
C GLY A 1 -33.59 -31.63 -0.11
N MET A 2 -33.42 -32.02 1.14
CA MET A 2 -33.45 -31.06 2.24
C MET A 2 -32.00 -30.87 2.68
N PRO A 3 -31.55 -29.65 3.02
CA PRO A 3 -30.24 -29.47 3.62
C PRO A 3 -30.19 -30.21 4.96
N THR A 4 -29.06 -30.85 5.22
CA THR A 4 -28.79 -31.59 6.45
C THR A 4 -27.43 -31.17 6.99
N ALA A 5 -27.35 -31.04 8.31
CA ALA A 5 -26.07 -31.00 9.00
C ALA A 5 -26.02 -32.12 10.03
N SER A 6 -24.88 -32.79 10.09
CA SER A 6 -24.61 -33.83 11.06
C SER A 6 -23.37 -33.46 11.87
N VAL A 7 -23.48 -33.62 13.18
CA VAL A 7 -22.36 -33.48 14.10
C VAL A 7 -21.93 -34.87 14.55
N VAL A 8 -20.65 -35.18 14.40
CA VAL A 8 -20.07 -36.47 14.80
C VAL A 8 -18.92 -36.19 15.77
N THR A 9 -18.92 -36.91 16.89
CA THR A 9 -17.77 -36.95 17.81
C THR A 9 -17.08 -38.29 17.64
N GLU A 10 -15.86 -38.30 17.09
CA GLU A 10 -15.06 -39.53 16.99
C GLU A 10 -14.34 -39.75 18.32
N GLY A 11 -14.72 -40.80 19.06
CA GLY A 11 -13.98 -41.23 20.25
C GLY A 11 -14.01 -40.28 21.45
N GLY A 12 -14.76 -39.18 21.39
CA GLY A 12 -14.92 -38.20 22.48
C GLY A 12 -13.85 -37.12 22.53
N ASN A 13 -12.90 -37.11 21.58
CA ASN A 13 -11.83 -36.12 21.54
C ASN A 13 -12.01 -35.08 20.46
N ASP A 14 -12.73 -35.33 19.36
CA ASP A 14 -12.79 -34.41 18.22
C ASP A 14 -14.25 -34.06 17.88
N LEU A 15 -14.47 -32.92 17.22
CA LEU A 15 -15.75 -32.46 16.72
C LEU A 15 -15.70 -32.32 15.21
N ALA A 16 -16.48 -33.13 14.50
CA ALA A 16 -16.70 -33.00 13.07
C ALA A 16 -18.12 -32.49 12.78
N ILE A 17 -18.23 -31.41 12.02
CA ILE A 17 -19.49 -30.87 11.49
C ILE A 17 -19.49 -31.12 9.99
N MET A 18 -20.51 -31.81 9.48
CA MET A 18 -20.69 -32.07 8.07
C MET A 18 -21.97 -31.42 7.58
N LEU A 19 -21.85 -30.55 6.58
CA LEU A 19 -22.94 -29.85 5.92
C LEU A 19 -23.18 -30.50 4.56
N ARG A 20 -24.43 -30.89 4.28
CA ARG A 20 -24.83 -31.49 3.00
C ARG A 20 -26.14 -30.89 2.52
N ASP A 21 -26.10 -30.24 1.37
CA ASP A 21 -27.28 -29.78 0.65
C ASP A 21 -27.44 -30.57 -0.66
N GLU A 22 -28.44 -31.45 -0.68
CA GLU A 22 -28.81 -32.26 -1.86
C GLU A 22 -29.92 -31.58 -2.70
N THR A 23 -30.14 -30.28 -2.52
CA THR A 23 -31.11 -29.50 -3.30
C THR A 23 -30.60 -29.23 -4.71
N ASP A 24 -31.46 -29.48 -5.69
CA ASP A 24 -31.18 -29.19 -7.10
C ASP A 24 -31.59 -27.74 -7.36
N TRP A 25 -30.68 -26.83 -7.06
CA TRP A 25 -30.89 -25.39 -7.24
C TRP A 25 -30.80 -25.01 -8.73
N GLU A 26 -31.72 -24.16 -9.20
CA GLU A 26 -31.61 -23.58 -10.55
C GLU A 26 -30.43 -22.62 -10.65
N ASP A 27 -30.16 -21.85 -9.60
CA ASP A 27 -28.97 -20.99 -9.48
C ASP A 27 -27.80 -21.84 -8.94
N PRO A 28 -26.69 -21.98 -9.71
CA PRO A 28 -25.55 -22.81 -9.33
C PRO A 28 -24.71 -22.24 -8.18
N THR A 29 -25.03 -21.05 -7.68
CA THR A 29 -24.36 -20.41 -6.52
C THR A 29 -25.04 -20.72 -5.19
N LEU A 30 -26.20 -21.38 -5.22
CA LEU A 30 -26.97 -21.70 -4.04
C LEU A 30 -26.65 -23.08 -3.46
N GLY A 31 -26.87 -23.20 -2.16
CA GLY A 31 -26.62 -24.42 -1.38
C GLY A 31 -25.21 -24.46 -0.81
N ILE A 32 -25.04 -25.22 0.26
CA ILE A 32 -23.76 -25.32 0.97
C ILE A 32 -23.43 -26.77 1.30
N ASN A 33 -22.19 -27.13 1.04
CA ASN A 33 -21.63 -28.43 1.37
C ASN A 33 -20.26 -28.24 2.01
N GLY A 34 -19.96 -28.95 3.08
CA GLY A 34 -18.66 -28.78 3.72
C GLY A 34 -18.42 -29.68 4.91
N GLU A 35 -17.19 -29.67 5.37
CA GLU A 35 -16.67 -30.40 6.51
C GLU A 35 -15.84 -29.43 7.36
N ILE A 36 -16.12 -29.40 8.66
CA ILE A 36 -15.37 -28.63 9.66
C ILE A 36 -14.93 -29.63 10.72
N LEU A 37 -13.64 -29.63 11.06
CA LEU A 37 -13.05 -30.47 12.10
C LEU A 37 -12.34 -29.59 13.13
N LEU A 38 -12.68 -29.80 14.39
CA LEU A 38 -12.03 -29.21 15.56
C LEU A 38 -11.44 -30.34 16.41
N SER A 39 -10.16 -30.26 16.75
CA SER A 39 -9.45 -31.32 17.47
C SER A 39 -8.47 -30.74 18.50
N PRO A 40 -8.69 -30.88 19.83
CA PRO A 40 -9.78 -31.62 20.44
C PRO A 40 -11.10 -30.82 20.48
N LEU A 41 -12.18 -31.48 20.92
CA LEU A 41 -13.53 -30.96 21.10
C LEU A 41 -13.50 -29.82 22.13
N PRO A 42 -13.85 -28.58 21.72
CA PRO A 42 -13.87 -27.46 22.64
C PRO A 42 -15.06 -27.52 23.61
N ALA A 43 -14.90 -26.93 24.80
CA ALA A 43 -15.96 -26.85 25.80
C ALA A 43 -17.10 -25.89 25.42
N ASN A 44 -16.83 -24.86 24.62
CA ASN A 44 -17.81 -23.95 24.03
C ASN A 44 -17.39 -23.61 22.59
N LEU A 45 -18.36 -23.46 21.68
CA LEU A 45 -18.13 -23.07 20.30
C LEU A 45 -19.09 -21.95 19.92
N GLU A 46 -18.53 -20.77 19.66
CA GLU A 46 -19.24 -19.63 19.07
C GLU A 46 -18.74 -19.47 17.63
N ILE A 47 -19.63 -19.33 16.67
CA ILE A 47 -19.25 -19.11 15.27
C ILE A 47 -20.06 -17.93 14.76
N ALA A 48 -19.41 -16.79 14.61
CA ALA A 48 -20.02 -15.60 14.03
C ALA A 48 -19.99 -15.69 12.50
N ILE A 49 -21.16 -15.58 11.86
CA ILE A 49 -21.32 -15.62 10.40
C ILE A 49 -22.29 -14.49 9.98
N PRO A 50 -21.77 -13.31 9.57
CA PRO A 50 -22.59 -12.18 9.14
C PRO A 50 -23.23 -12.33 7.75
N PRO A 51 -24.40 -11.68 7.49
CA PRO A 51 -25.17 -10.84 8.40
C PRO A 51 -26.28 -11.67 9.04
N SER A 52 -25.95 -12.53 10.00
CA SER A 52 -26.98 -13.08 10.88
C SER A 52 -27.46 -11.97 11.82
N ASP A 53 -28.76 -11.71 11.84
CA ASP A 53 -29.40 -10.77 12.79
C ASP A 53 -29.33 -11.25 14.26
N GLY A 54 -28.45 -12.22 14.57
CA GLY A 54 -28.36 -12.92 15.84
C GLY A 54 -27.02 -13.63 16.04
N ASP A 55 -26.77 -13.95 17.30
CA ASP A 55 -25.56 -14.60 17.81
C ASP A 55 -25.67 -16.12 17.60
N ASN A 56 -24.90 -16.69 16.66
CA ASN A 56 -24.94 -18.11 16.32
C ASN A 56 -23.99 -18.90 17.24
N SER A 57 -24.50 -19.37 18.37
CA SER A 57 -23.74 -20.19 19.33
C SER A 57 -24.15 -21.67 19.28
N ILE A 58 -23.16 -22.56 19.34
CA ILE A 58 -23.40 -23.99 19.58
C ILE A 58 -22.97 -24.31 21.02
N PRO A 59 -23.91 -24.41 21.98
CA PRO A 59 -23.58 -24.83 23.33
C PRO A 59 -23.18 -26.31 23.31
N MET A 60 -21.95 -26.63 23.75
CA MET A 60 -21.49 -28.01 23.79
C MET A 60 -21.99 -28.72 25.06
N PRO A 61 -22.55 -29.94 24.95
CA PRO A 61 -23.07 -30.67 26.10
C PRO A 61 -21.91 -31.19 26.96
N THR A 62 -21.91 -30.83 28.25
CA THR A 62 -20.93 -31.37 29.20
C THR A 62 -21.41 -32.70 29.78
N PHE A 63 -20.54 -33.72 29.78
CA PHE A 63 -20.85 -35.01 30.41
C PHE A 63 -20.47 -34.96 31.89
N SER A 64 -21.41 -34.58 32.77
CA SER A 64 -21.23 -34.70 34.21
C SER A 64 -21.92 -35.95 34.76
N THR A 65 -21.15 -36.84 35.38
CA THR A 65 -21.66 -38.01 36.09
C THR A 65 -22.24 -37.68 37.47
N GLU A 66 -22.13 -36.43 37.93
CA GLU A 66 -22.53 -36.02 39.29
C GLU A 66 -24.04 -36.17 39.55
N ASN A 67 -24.87 -36.16 38.49
CA ASN A 67 -26.33 -36.19 38.59
C ASN A 67 -26.99 -37.52 38.18
N GLY A 68 -26.23 -38.61 38.01
CA GLY A 68 -26.77 -39.93 37.67
C GLY A 68 -27.64 -39.93 36.40
N LEU A 69 -28.81 -40.58 36.42
CA LEU A 69 -29.79 -40.60 35.32
C LEU A 69 -30.26 -39.19 34.88
N GLY A 70 -30.18 -38.19 35.76
CA GLY A 70 -30.46 -36.79 35.42
C GLY A 70 -29.40 -36.18 34.51
N GLY A 71 -28.13 -36.57 34.67
CA GLY A 71 -27.03 -36.15 33.79
C GLY A 71 -27.22 -36.60 32.35
N VAL A 72 -27.79 -37.80 32.13
CA VAL A 72 -28.17 -38.29 30.79
C VAL A 72 -29.28 -37.45 30.18
N GLY A 73 -30.24 -36.98 30.99
CA GLY A 73 -31.30 -36.07 30.54
C GLY A 73 -30.77 -34.70 30.11
N PHE A 74 -29.86 -34.12 30.89
CA PHE A 74 -29.20 -32.85 30.54
C PHE A 74 -28.29 -32.98 29.32
N PHE A 75 -27.58 -34.09 29.20
CA PHE A 75 -26.77 -34.40 28.01
C PHE A 75 -27.63 -34.53 26.75
N LEU A 76 -28.75 -35.25 26.80
CA LEU A 76 -29.69 -35.39 25.68
C LEU A 76 -30.40 -34.07 25.32
N ALA A 77 -30.72 -33.24 26.31
CA ALA A 77 -31.24 -31.89 26.07
C ALA A 77 -30.19 -31.01 25.36
N GLY A 78 -28.93 -31.10 25.77
CA GLY A 78 -27.83 -30.40 25.11
C GLY A 78 -27.65 -30.76 23.63
N PHE A 79 -27.92 -32.01 23.21
CA PHE A 79 -27.93 -32.34 21.77
C PHE A 79 -29.05 -31.67 20.99
N SER A 80 -30.20 -31.43 21.62
CA SER A 80 -31.26 -30.64 20.99
C SER A 80 -30.85 -29.17 20.83
N ASP A 81 -30.02 -28.66 21.73
CA ASP A 81 -29.50 -27.30 21.68
C ASP A 81 -28.38 -27.18 20.64
N VAL A 82 -27.48 -28.17 20.56
CA VAL A 82 -26.51 -28.30 19.46
C VAL A 82 -27.23 -28.39 18.11
N GLY A 83 -28.25 -29.23 18.00
CA GLY A 83 -29.02 -29.37 16.76
C GLY A 83 -29.73 -28.10 16.32
N ARG A 84 -30.14 -27.24 17.27
CA ARG A 84 -30.67 -25.90 16.97
C ARG A 84 -29.57 -24.96 16.50
N GLY A 85 -28.46 -24.85 17.25
CA GLY A 85 -27.33 -23.99 16.88
C GLY A 85 -26.73 -24.35 15.51
N VAL A 86 -26.64 -25.63 15.18
CA VAL A 86 -26.20 -26.11 13.85
C VAL A 86 -27.18 -25.69 12.75
N ASN A 87 -28.48 -25.74 13.02
CA ASN A 87 -29.50 -25.31 12.06
C ASN A 87 -29.52 -23.78 11.88
N ASP A 88 -29.24 -23.03 12.95
CA ASP A 88 -29.11 -21.58 12.92
C ASP A 88 -27.85 -21.16 12.14
N ILE A 89 -26.73 -21.88 12.33
CA ILE A 89 -25.51 -21.73 11.52
C ILE A 89 -25.77 -22.05 10.04
N LEU A 90 -26.46 -23.16 9.73
CA LEU A 90 -26.85 -23.50 8.36
C LEU A 90 -27.74 -22.44 7.72
N SER A 91 -28.71 -21.92 8.46
CA SER A 91 -29.58 -20.84 8.01
C SER A 91 -28.79 -19.55 7.79
N GLY A 92 -27.81 -19.26 8.66
CA GLY A 92 -26.85 -18.15 8.51
C GLY A 92 -26.05 -18.31 7.23
N PHE A 93 -25.26 -19.37 7.09
CA PHE A 93 -24.48 -19.70 5.88
C PHE A 93 -25.28 -19.57 4.57
N ALA A 94 -26.54 -20.04 4.55
CA ALA A 94 -27.39 -19.99 3.37
C ALA A 94 -27.98 -18.60 3.04
N THR A 95 -28.08 -17.69 4.02
CA THR A 95 -28.61 -16.33 3.83
C THR A 95 -27.52 -15.27 3.75
N SER A 96 -26.32 -15.58 4.25
CA SER A 96 -25.34 -14.57 4.63
C SER A 96 -24.21 -14.40 3.64
N ILE A 97 -23.86 -15.43 2.87
CA ILE A 97 -22.67 -15.39 2.00
C ILE A 97 -22.97 -14.91 0.56
N THR A 98 -24.24 -14.76 0.18
CA THR A 98 -24.65 -14.20 -1.14
C THR A 98 -25.62 -13.03 -1.04
N GLY A 99 -25.86 -12.52 0.16
CA GLY A 99 -26.80 -11.43 0.40
C GLY A 99 -28.28 -11.77 0.16
N ASN A 100 -29.15 -11.01 0.80
CA ASN A 100 -30.60 -11.10 0.67
C ASN A 100 -31.10 -10.40 -0.62
N GLY A 101 -30.54 -10.71 -1.79
CA GLY A 101 -31.01 -10.20 -3.10
C GLY A 101 -31.07 -8.67 -3.22
N SER A 102 -30.41 -7.92 -2.34
CA SER A 102 -30.45 -6.46 -2.28
C SER A 102 -29.09 -5.84 -2.59
N GLY A 103 -28.55 -6.12 -3.77
CA GLY A 103 -27.57 -5.28 -4.48
C GLY A 103 -26.18 -5.03 -3.87
N SER A 104 -25.90 -5.43 -2.62
CA SER A 104 -24.57 -5.41 -2.01
C SER A 104 -24.29 -6.77 -1.38
N GLU A 105 -23.29 -7.48 -1.91
CA GLU A 105 -22.77 -8.71 -1.31
C GLU A 105 -21.68 -8.32 -0.30
N ASP A 106 -22.05 -8.27 0.98
CA ASP A 106 -21.07 -8.24 2.05
C ASP A 106 -20.62 -9.69 2.30
N PHE A 107 -19.34 -9.87 2.61
CA PHE A 107 -18.78 -11.16 3.00
C PHE A 107 -18.10 -11.02 4.33
N SER A 108 -18.28 -12.01 5.18
CA SER A 108 -17.54 -12.09 6.43
C SER A 108 -17.34 -13.55 6.75
N VAL A 109 -16.10 -13.92 6.97
CA VAL A 109 -15.72 -15.24 7.45
C VAL A 109 -14.78 -15.02 8.61
N GLY A 110 -15.18 -15.55 9.76
CA GLY A 110 -14.30 -15.59 10.89
C GLY A 110 -14.75 -16.56 11.97
N ILE A 111 -13.88 -16.69 12.95
CA ILE A 111 -13.96 -17.67 14.03
C ILE A 111 -13.56 -16.95 15.29
N ASN A 112 -14.50 -16.93 16.23
CA ASN A 112 -14.26 -16.49 17.59
C ASN A 112 -14.43 -17.69 18.50
N LEU A 113 -13.33 -18.25 19.01
CA LEU A 113 -13.35 -19.46 19.83
C LEU A 113 -12.76 -19.24 21.22
N GLU A 114 -13.56 -19.60 22.22
CA GLU A 114 -13.15 -19.72 23.61
C GLU A 114 -13.17 -21.20 24.05
N THR A 115 -12.00 -21.78 24.26
CA THR A 115 -11.83 -23.17 24.71
C THR A 115 -11.06 -23.24 26.03
N ASP A 116 -10.89 -24.44 26.59
CA ASP A 116 -10.05 -24.73 27.75
C ASP A 116 -8.68 -25.30 27.38
N ALA A 117 -8.46 -25.67 26.11
CA ALA A 117 -7.24 -26.28 25.60
C ALA A 117 -6.96 -25.90 24.13
N PRO A 118 -5.69 -25.86 23.71
CA PRO A 118 -5.33 -25.64 22.31
C PRO A 118 -5.99 -26.68 21.39
N PHE A 119 -6.28 -26.28 20.15
CA PHE A 119 -6.99 -27.11 19.18
C PHE A 119 -6.51 -26.86 17.75
N ASP A 120 -6.70 -27.86 16.90
CA ASP A 120 -6.55 -27.78 15.46
C ASP A 120 -7.90 -27.49 14.83
N LEU A 121 -7.89 -26.67 13.78
CA LEU A 121 -9.05 -26.37 12.95
C LEU A 121 -8.77 -26.70 11.49
N ILE A 122 -9.68 -27.47 10.89
CA ILE A 122 -9.69 -27.78 9.46
C ILE A 122 -11.08 -27.47 8.90
N ILE A 123 -11.14 -26.71 7.81
CA ILE A 123 -12.38 -26.34 7.13
C ILE A 123 -12.25 -26.66 5.64
N ASP A 124 -13.27 -27.30 5.07
CA ASP A 124 -13.51 -27.41 3.63
C ASP A 124 -14.99 -27.08 3.39
N ILE A 125 -15.27 -25.88 2.87
CA ILE A 125 -16.64 -25.42 2.62
C ILE A 125 -16.78 -24.99 1.18
N ARG A 126 -17.85 -25.44 0.53
CA ARG A 126 -18.23 -25.04 -0.82
C ARG A 126 -19.67 -24.56 -0.84
N GLN A 127 -19.84 -23.33 -1.31
CA GLN A 127 -21.13 -22.78 -1.69
C GLN A 127 -21.36 -22.98 -3.19
N GLY A 128 -22.58 -23.40 -3.53
CA GLY A 128 -22.97 -23.65 -4.90
C GLY A 128 -22.40 -24.95 -5.47
N ASN A 129 -22.92 -25.31 -6.64
CA ASN A 129 -22.39 -26.40 -7.47
C ASN A 129 -21.61 -25.87 -8.70
N MET A 130 -21.49 -24.54 -8.84
CA MET A 130 -20.69 -23.90 -9.88
C MET A 130 -19.27 -24.47 -9.90
N PRO A 131 -18.72 -24.80 -11.08
CA PRO A 131 -17.34 -25.26 -11.19
C PRO A 131 -16.38 -24.11 -10.88
N LEU A 132 -15.65 -24.24 -9.77
CA LEU A 132 -14.59 -23.33 -9.34
C LEU A 132 -13.25 -24.05 -9.37
N GLU A 133 -12.16 -23.30 -9.50
CA GLU A 133 -10.83 -23.84 -9.25
C GLU A 133 -10.72 -24.27 -7.78
N GLN A 134 -10.03 -25.38 -7.52
CA GLN A 134 -9.82 -25.83 -6.15
C GLN A 134 -8.75 -24.95 -5.49
N PRO A 135 -9.01 -24.36 -4.31
CA PRO A 135 -7.97 -23.67 -3.55
C PRO A 135 -6.86 -24.64 -3.11
N ASP A 136 -5.65 -24.11 -2.92
CA ASP A 136 -4.56 -24.88 -2.33
C ASP A 136 -4.68 -24.91 -0.80
N TRP A 137 -4.21 -25.99 -0.16
CA TRP A 137 -4.06 -26.03 1.29
C TRP A 137 -2.88 -25.14 1.72
N VAL A 138 -3.16 -24.19 2.62
CA VAL A 138 -2.17 -23.26 3.18
C VAL A 138 -2.27 -23.25 4.71
N HIS A 139 -1.21 -22.82 5.40
CA HIS A 139 -1.29 -22.52 6.83
C HIS A 139 -2.02 -21.18 7.00
N GLY A 140 -3.29 -21.23 7.39
CA GLY A 140 -4.22 -20.11 7.27
C GLY A 140 -5.43 -20.50 6.44
N MET A 141 -5.84 -19.66 5.48
CA MET A 141 -7.03 -19.90 4.65
C MET A 141 -6.85 -19.53 3.17
N ALA A 142 -7.51 -20.27 2.30
CA ALA A 142 -7.55 -20.01 0.87
C ALA A 142 -8.97 -20.16 0.33
N MET A 143 -9.40 -19.21 -0.49
CA MET A 143 -10.71 -19.18 -1.11
C MET A 143 -10.60 -18.98 -2.62
N ARG A 144 -11.44 -19.69 -3.37
CA ARG A 144 -11.71 -19.45 -4.78
C ARG A 144 -13.18 -19.12 -4.91
N ALA A 145 -13.50 -17.98 -5.49
CA ALA A 145 -14.85 -17.51 -5.70
C ALA A 145 -15.12 -17.20 -7.18
N GLY A 146 -16.38 -17.22 -7.55
CA GLY A 146 -16.82 -16.91 -8.90
C GLY A 146 -18.27 -16.47 -8.91
N GLN A 147 -18.58 -15.53 -9.80
CA GLN A 147 -19.91 -14.96 -9.91
C GLN A 147 -20.74 -15.63 -11.01
N HIS A 148 -22.05 -15.75 -10.76
CA HIS A 148 -23.06 -16.09 -11.74
C HIS A 148 -24.22 -15.08 -11.62
N GLU A 149 -24.50 -14.32 -12.68
CA GLU A 149 -25.46 -13.21 -12.64
C GLU A 149 -25.14 -12.19 -11.52
N ASN A 150 -25.86 -12.22 -10.40
CA ASN A 150 -25.70 -11.34 -9.24
C ASN A 150 -25.55 -12.15 -7.94
N SER A 151 -24.94 -13.32 -8.03
CA SER A 151 -24.67 -14.19 -6.88
C SER A 151 -23.26 -14.79 -6.99
N THR A 152 -22.61 -14.97 -5.84
CA THR A 152 -21.25 -15.51 -5.73
C THR A 152 -21.25 -16.95 -5.20
N ALA A 153 -20.59 -17.86 -5.90
CA ALA A 153 -20.21 -19.18 -5.39
C ALA A 153 -18.76 -19.11 -4.86
N PHE A 154 -18.43 -19.95 -3.87
CA PHE A 154 -17.06 -20.05 -3.38
C PHE A 154 -16.68 -21.47 -2.93
N HIS A 155 -15.38 -21.73 -2.88
CA HIS A 155 -14.75 -22.88 -2.22
C HIS A 155 -13.66 -22.34 -1.27
N LEU A 156 -13.80 -22.60 0.02
CA LEU A 156 -12.90 -22.18 1.09
C LEU A 156 -12.24 -23.42 1.72
N LEU A 157 -10.92 -23.37 1.84
CA LEU A 157 -10.12 -24.28 2.65
C LEU A 157 -9.44 -23.49 3.78
N SER A 158 -9.42 -24.03 4.99
CA SER A 158 -8.67 -23.45 6.11
C SER A 158 -7.97 -24.55 6.90
N TRP A 159 -6.69 -24.36 7.19
CA TRP A 159 -5.90 -25.23 8.04
C TRP A 159 -5.12 -24.38 9.05
N LEU A 160 -5.57 -24.47 10.30
CA LEU A 160 -5.08 -23.68 11.42
C LEU A 160 -4.79 -24.63 12.60
N PRO A 161 -3.60 -25.23 12.64
CA PRO A 161 -3.15 -26.10 13.72
C PRO A 161 -2.73 -25.31 14.97
N ASP A 162 -2.75 -25.99 16.11
CA ASP A 162 -2.21 -25.52 17.39
C ASP A 162 -2.77 -24.15 17.85
N LEU A 163 -4.02 -23.83 17.48
CA LEU A 163 -4.69 -22.57 17.85
C LEU A 163 -4.84 -22.47 19.38
N PRO A 164 -4.62 -21.28 19.96
CA PRO A 164 -4.75 -21.10 21.40
C PRO A 164 -6.22 -21.13 21.85
N PRO A 165 -6.47 -21.33 23.15
CA PRO A 165 -7.84 -21.35 23.69
C PRO A 165 -8.64 -20.06 23.53
N GLN A 166 -7.98 -18.95 23.24
CA GLN A 166 -8.61 -17.67 22.92
C GLN A 166 -8.15 -17.32 21.51
N THR A 167 -9.03 -17.57 20.54
CA THR A 167 -8.75 -17.39 19.12
C THR A 167 -9.81 -16.50 18.51
N ASN A 168 -9.36 -15.42 17.87
CA ASN A 168 -10.20 -14.56 17.07
C ASN A 168 -9.53 -14.36 15.71
N ILE A 169 -10.19 -14.75 14.62
CA ILE A 169 -9.71 -14.52 13.25
C ILE A 169 -10.93 -14.12 12.41
N PHE A 170 -10.96 -12.91 11.88
CA PHE A 170 -12.00 -12.42 10.96
C PHE A 170 -11.39 -11.85 9.69
N VAL A 171 -12.07 -12.11 8.57
CA VAL A 171 -11.91 -11.37 7.33
C VAL A 171 -13.27 -10.97 6.82
N ASP A 172 -13.48 -9.66 6.73
CA ASP A 172 -14.70 -9.06 6.25
C ASP A 172 -14.44 -8.27 4.97
N TYR A 173 -15.36 -8.37 4.03
CA TYR A 173 -15.48 -7.51 2.88
C TYR A 173 -16.82 -6.78 2.95
N THR A 174 -16.76 -5.45 2.86
CA THR A 174 -17.95 -4.60 2.81
C THR A 174 -17.92 -3.75 1.56
N ASN A 175 -19.04 -3.76 0.83
CA ASN A 175 -19.22 -2.91 -0.35
C ASN A 175 -20.05 -1.69 0.02
N MET A 176 -19.43 -0.51 0.00
CA MET A 176 -20.12 0.77 0.19
C MET A 176 -20.16 1.54 -1.13
N SER A 177 -21.17 2.41 -1.26
CA SER A 177 -21.44 3.22 -2.47
C SER A 177 -20.23 3.85 -3.19
N VAL A 178 -19.17 4.21 -2.46
CA VAL A 178 -17.95 4.88 -2.96
C VAL A 178 -16.65 4.22 -2.47
N ARG A 179 -16.76 3.14 -1.68
CA ARG A 179 -15.63 2.51 -1.00
C ARG A 179 -15.87 1.02 -0.86
N ASP A 180 -14.89 0.22 -1.24
CA ASP A 180 -14.84 -1.19 -0.87
C ASP A 180 -13.81 -1.35 0.23
N LYS A 181 -14.08 -2.20 1.22
CA LYS A 181 -13.20 -2.38 2.37
C LYS A 181 -13.03 -3.85 2.70
N TYR A 182 -11.79 -4.32 2.73
CA TYR A 182 -11.40 -5.53 3.44
C TYR A 182 -10.95 -5.17 4.84
N HIS A 183 -11.53 -5.82 5.84
CA HIS A 183 -11.11 -5.79 7.24
C HIS A 183 -10.52 -7.16 7.59
N VAL A 184 -9.35 -7.19 8.20
CA VAL A 184 -8.72 -8.40 8.71
C VAL A 184 -8.42 -8.19 10.18
N GLU A 185 -8.92 -9.07 11.03
CA GLU A 185 -8.65 -9.10 12.46
C GLU A 185 -8.07 -10.47 12.83
N ILE A 186 -6.96 -10.49 13.55
CA ILE A 186 -6.35 -11.70 14.10
C ILE A 186 -5.95 -11.37 15.53
N ASP A 187 -6.49 -12.09 16.51
CA ASP A 187 -6.06 -12.05 17.91
C ASP A 187 -5.92 -13.48 18.43
N LEU A 188 -4.65 -13.86 18.64
CA LEU A 188 -4.26 -15.18 19.10
C LEU A 188 -3.40 -15.02 20.35
N SER A 189 -3.95 -15.42 21.50
CA SER A 189 -3.24 -15.32 22.78
C SER A 189 -2.50 -16.61 23.12
N GLY A 190 -1.17 -16.61 22.96
CA GLY A 190 -0.32 -17.74 23.29
C GLY A 190 -0.36 -18.86 22.24
N TRP A 191 -0.50 -18.50 20.97
CA TRP A 191 -0.41 -19.41 19.82
C TRP A 191 0.97 -20.04 19.73
N THR A 192 1.03 -21.29 19.28
CA THR A 192 2.30 -21.99 19.00
C THR A 192 2.33 -22.37 17.53
N PRO A 193 2.94 -21.55 16.65
CA PRO A 193 2.89 -21.77 15.22
C PRO A 193 3.53 -23.11 14.83
N SER A 194 2.88 -23.86 13.95
CA SER A 194 3.43 -25.11 13.39
C SER A 194 4.21 -24.88 12.08
N ARG A 195 4.16 -23.66 11.53
CA ARG A 195 4.83 -23.22 10.30
C ARG A 195 5.39 -21.81 10.45
N GLU A 196 6.31 -21.43 9.57
CA GLU A 196 6.94 -20.10 9.56
C GLU A 196 6.08 -19.06 8.83
N GLU A 197 5.15 -19.50 7.98
CA GLU A 197 4.24 -18.69 7.17
C GLU A 197 2.80 -18.71 7.71
N PHE A 198 2.04 -17.63 7.59
CA PHE A 198 0.58 -17.58 7.71
C PHE A 198 0.02 -16.88 6.48
N ILE A 199 -0.97 -17.49 5.83
CA ILE A 199 -1.45 -17.09 4.50
C ILE A 199 -2.97 -16.94 4.50
N ILE A 200 -3.44 -15.82 3.95
CA ILE A 200 -4.81 -15.62 3.50
C ILE A 200 -4.75 -15.42 1.98
N ASP A 201 -5.42 -16.26 1.19
CA ASP A 201 -5.43 -16.18 -0.27
C ASP A 201 -6.86 -16.29 -0.82
N VAL A 202 -7.49 -15.16 -1.11
CA VAL A 202 -8.83 -15.05 -1.68
C VAL A 202 -8.72 -14.67 -3.14
N GLN A 203 -9.34 -15.42 -4.05
CA GLN A 203 -9.34 -15.09 -5.48
C GLN A 203 -10.75 -15.09 -6.05
N GLY A 204 -11.06 -14.09 -6.89
CA GLY A 204 -12.30 -13.98 -7.63
C GLY A 204 -13.52 -13.49 -6.85
N PHE A 205 -13.39 -13.18 -5.56
CA PHE A 205 -14.52 -12.71 -4.75
C PHE A 205 -14.87 -11.27 -5.14
N GLU A 206 -16.10 -11.01 -5.57
CA GLU A 206 -16.52 -9.71 -6.12
C GLU A 206 -15.62 -9.19 -7.27
N GLY A 207 -14.99 -10.10 -8.02
CA GLY A 207 -14.02 -9.75 -9.07
C GLY A 207 -12.68 -9.23 -8.54
N GLN A 208 -12.39 -9.44 -7.27
CA GLN A 208 -11.16 -9.04 -6.60
C GLN A 208 -10.38 -10.27 -6.09
N ASP A 209 -9.06 -10.17 -6.11
CA ASP A 209 -8.18 -11.12 -5.45
C ASP A 209 -7.46 -10.41 -4.31
N PHE A 210 -7.49 -10.98 -3.12
CA PHE A 210 -6.83 -10.48 -1.92
C PHE A 210 -5.86 -11.54 -1.40
N ALA A 211 -4.61 -11.15 -1.15
CA ALA A 211 -3.63 -12.03 -0.54
C ALA A 211 -2.91 -11.32 0.62
N LEU A 212 -2.77 -12.01 1.74
CA LEU A 212 -1.92 -11.61 2.86
C LEU A 212 -0.98 -12.78 3.18
N THR A 213 0.30 -12.50 3.31
CA THR A 213 1.33 -13.46 3.73
C THR A 213 2.14 -12.83 4.84
N MET A 214 2.17 -13.47 5.99
CA MET A 214 3.05 -13.14 7.12
C MET A 214 4.08 -14.26 7.23
N PHE A 215 5.36 -13.92 7.36
CA PHE A 215 6.43 -14.91 7.41
C PHE A 215 7.47 -14.56 8.47
N GLY A 216 8.04 -15.57 9.12
CA GLY A 216 9.02 -15.43 10.20
C GLY A 216 8.50 -15.87 11.56
N PHE A 217 7.41 -16.65 11.60
CA PHE A 217 6.92 -17.23 12.86
C PHE A 217 7.91 -18.26 13.42
N GLU A 218 8.21 -18.17 14.72
CA GLU A 218 9.10 -19.11 15.39
C GLU A 218 8.37 -20.44 15.69
N ILE A 219 8.60 -21.47 14.87
CA ILE A 219 7.92 -22.77 15.01
C ILE A 219 8.11 -23.36 16.41
N GLY A 220 7.00 -23.77 17.03
CA GLY A 220 7.00 -24.44 18.34
C GLY A 220 7.28 -23.51 19.52
N GLN A 221 7.39 -22.19 19.30
CA GLN A 221 7.49 -21.20 20.37
C GLN A 221 6.17 -20.46 20.53
N GLN A 222 5.80 -20.24 21.78
CA GLN A 222 4.56 -19.56 22.12
C GLN A 222 4.67 -18.06 21.82
N THR A 223 3.68 -17.50 21.12
CA THR A 223 3.58 -16.08 20.78
C THR A 223 2.16 -15.58 20.96
N ASN A 224 2.02 -14.32 21.37
CA ASN A 224 0.80 -13.57 21.14
C ASN A 224 0.89 -12.93 19.75
N LEU A 225 -0.23 -12.85 19.03
CA LEU A 225 -0.35 -12.17 17.74
C LEU A 225 -1.63 -11.35 17.74
N GLN A 226 -1.50 -10.05 17.50
CA GLN A 226 -2.61 -9.15 17.27
C GLN A 226 -2.39 -8.39 15.96
N VAL A 227 -3.32 -8.50 15.04
CA VAL A 227 -3.32 -7.81 13.74
C VAL A 227 -4.71 -7.24 13.53
N GLU A 228 -4.76 -5.94 13.24
CA GLU A 228 -5.96 -5.28 12.74
C GLU A 228 -5.54 -4.55 11.46
N MET A 229 -6.18 -4.88 10.34
CA MET A 229 -5.83 -4.33 9.03
C MET A 229 -7.10 -3.96 8.26
N ASP A 230 -7.13 -2.72 7.79
CA ASP A 230 -8.13 -2.19 6.88
C ASP A 230 -7.47 -1.89 5.53
N LEU A 231 -7.95 -2.54 4.48
CA LEU A 231 -7.58 -2.24 3.10
C LEU A 231 -8.80 -1.71 2.36
N GLU A 232 -8.78 -0.41 2.05
CA GLU A 232 -9.88 0.32 1.45
C GLU A 232 -9.55 0.74 0.02
N ARG A 233 -10.50 0.54 -0.89
CA ARG A 233 -10.48 1.08 -2.25
C ARG A 233 -11.43 2.27 -2.34
N ILE A 234 -10.92 3.43 -2.75
CA ILE A 234 -11.70 4.66 -2.91
C ILE A 234 -12.02 4.88 -4.40
N ASN A 235 -13.31 4.92 -4.73
CA ASN A 235 -13.83 4.86 -6.10
C ASN A 235 -14.31 6.20 -6.68
N ASP A 236 -14.34 7.29 -5.91
CA ASP A 236 -14.81 8.61 -6.36
C ASP A 236 -13.76 9.43 -7.11
N LEU A 237 -12.56 8.86 -7.31
CA LEU A 237 -11.42 9.49 -7.95
C LEU A 237 -11.24 9.03 -9.41
N ALA A 238 -10.67 9.89 -10.25
CA ALA A 238 -10.32 9.54 -11.64
C ALA A 238 -9.33 8.37 -11.74
N ILE A 239 -8.52 8.20 -10.70
CA ILE A 239 -7.62 7.06 -10.47
C ILE A 239 -7.94 6.57 -9.06
N PRO A 240 -8.35 5.30 -8.88
CA PRO A 240 -8.64 4.76 -7.56
C PRO A 240 -7.45 4.93 -6.61
N GLU A 241 -7.75 5.27 -5.36
CA GLU A 241 -6.76 5.31 -4.29
C GLU A 241 -6.97 4.07 -3.40
N ILE A 242 -5.88 3.38 -3.10
CA ILE A 242 -5.87 2.30 -2.11
C ILE A 242 -5.32 2.88 -0.80
N GLN A 243 -6.07 2.68 0.27
CA GLN A 243 -5.65 3.02 1.62
C GLN A 243 -5.47 1.75 2.43
N LEU A 244 -4.33 1.64 3.12
CA LEU A 244 -4.02 0.56 4.05
C LEU A 244 -3.80 1.18 5.42
N THR A 245 -4.59 0.78 6.41
CA THR A 245 -4.34 1.08 7.82
C THR A 245 -4.13 -0.23 8.55
N SER A 246 -3.05 -0.36 9.31
CA SER A 246 -2.81 -1.57 10.08
C SER A 246 -2.17 -1.27 11.44
N ARG A 247 -2.60 -2.02 12.43
CA ARG A 247 -1.94 -2.17 13.73
C ARG A 247 -1.48 -3.60 13.89
N TYR A 248 -0.22 -3.76 14.29
CA TYR A 248 0.41 -5.04 14.50
C TYR A 248 1.08 -5.08 15.87
N GLU A 249 0.87 -6.17 16.61
CA GLU A 249 1.59 -6.50 17.83
C GLU A 249 1.88 -8.02 17.90
N MET A 250 3.11 -8.39 18.26
CA MET A 250 3.53 -9.78 18.40
C MET A 250 4.62 -9.93 19.48
N SER A 251 4.77 -11.13 20.04
CA SER A 251 5.84 -11.41 21.02
C SER A 251 7.25 -11.41 20.42
N HIS A 252 7.38 -11.61 19.10
CA HIS A 252 8.63 -11.72 18.36
C HIS A 252 8.64 -10.78 17.16
N THR A 253 9.82 -10.54 16.60
CA THR A 253 9.94 -9.86 15.30
C THR A 253 9.45 -10.79 14.20
N LEU A 254 8.98 -10.22 13.10
CA LEU A 254 8.50 -10.95 11.94
C LEU A 254 9.35 -10.59 10.72
N ASP A 255 9.73 -11.59 9.92
CA ASP A 255 10.66 -11.38 8.80
C ASP A 255 10.03 -10.52 7.71
N PHE A 256 8.80 -10.84 7.28
CA PHE A 256 8.07 -9.97 6.36
C PHE A 256 6.56 -10.12 6.42
N VAL A 257 5.87 -9.08 5.95
CA VAL A 257 4.44 -9.08 5.64
C VAL A 257 4.27 -8.59 4.21
N HIS A 258 3.52 -9.36 3.41
CA HIS A 258 3.16 -9.03 2.04
C HIS A 258 1.64 -9.05 1.90
N ALA A 259 1.07 -7.92 1.51
CA ALA A 259 -0.36 -7.77 1.23
C ALA A 259 -0.56 -7.32 -0.22
N MET A 260 -1.52 -7.94 -0.92
CA MET A 260 -1.81 -7.68 -2.32
C MET A 260 -3.33 -7.65 -2.54
N LEU A 261 -3.77 -6.68 -3.35
CA LEU A 261 -5.14 -6.59 -3.84
C LEU A 261 -5.13 -6.38 -5.36
N LEU A 262 -5.75 -7.29 -6.09
CA LEU A 262 -6.00 -7.18 -7.52
C LEU A 262 -7.49 -6.97 -7.74
N ASP A 263 -7.87 -5.76 -8.13
CA ASP A 263 -9.22 -5.45 -8.58
C ASP A 263 -9.30 -5.59 -10.11
N ARG A 264 -10.02 -6.61 -10.56
CA ARG A 264 -10.17 -6.91 -11.99
C ARG A 264 -11.19 -5.98 -12.66
N GLN A 265 -12.12 -5.40 -11.90
CA GLN A 265 -13.11 -4.45 -12.41
C GLN A 265 -12.53 -3.05 -12.56
N GLY A 266 -11.86 -2.55 -11.51
CA GLY A 266 -11.09 -1.30 -11.54
C GLY A 266 -9.81 -1.39 -12.37
N ALA A 267 -9.40 -2.61 -12.74
CA ALA A 267 -8.18 -2.91 -13.48
C ALA A 267 -6.95 -2.35 -12.75
N THR A 268 -6.90 -2.52 -11.44
CA THR A 268 -5.84 -2.05 -10.55
C THR A 268 -5.23 -3.19 -9.76
N ARG A 269 -3.92 -3.14 -9.55
CA ARG A 269 -3.20 -4.04 -8.65
C ARG A 269 -2.40 -3.22 -7.66
N SER A 270 -2.58 -3.46 -6.37
CA SER A 270 -1.84 -2.79 -5.31
C SER A 270 -1.17 -3.81 -4.39
N GLU A 271 0.04 -3.48 -3.95
CA GLU A 271 0.91 -4.39 -3.23
C GLU A 271 1.74 -3.62 -2.20
N VAL A 272 1.86 -4.18 -1.00
CA VAL A 272 2.70 -3.67 0.09
C VAL A 272 3.52 -4.81 0.65
N LEU A 273 4.82 -4.58 0.79
CA LEU A 273 5.78 -5.49 1.40
C LEU A 273 6.56 -4.73 2.47
N LEU A 274 6.54 -5.24 3.69
CA LEU A 274 7.32 -4.76 4.84
C LEU A 274 8.30 -5.85 5.25
N ASN A 275 9.58 -5.50 5.48
CA ASN A 275 10.62 -6.44 5.91
C ASN A 275 11.20 -6.07 7.28
N ASP A 276 11.64 -7.07 8.04
CA ASP A 276 12.17 -6.98 9.40
C ASP A 276 11.27 -6.15 10.32
N ILE A 277 10.09 -6.68 10.60
CA ILE A 277 9.02 -5.99 11.31
C ILE A 277 9.25 -6.13 12.83
N PRO A 278 9.38 -5.01 13.58
CA PRO A 278 9.44 -5.02 15.04
C PRO A 278 8.19 -5.63 15.67
N ARG A 279 8.25 -5.89 16.97
CA ARG A 279 7.13 -6.48 17.72
C ARG A 279 5.85 -5.64 17.74
N SER A 280 5.94 -4.34 17.49
CA SER A 280 4.76 -3.46 17.45
C SER A 280 4.94 -2.39 16.38
N VAL A 281 3.94 -2.22 15.53
CA VAL A 281 3.96 -1.27 14.42
C VAL A 281 2.55 -0.75 14.15
N ASP A 282 2.42 0.58 14.12
CA ASP A 282 1.27 1.26 13.51
C ASP A 282 1.69 1.77 12.12
N PHE A 283 0.95 1.36 11.08
CA PHE A 283 1.24 1.68 9.69
C PHE A 283 0.00 2.22 8.98
N ASN A 284 0.18 3.30 8.24
CA ASN A 284 -0.86 3.87 7.39
C ASN A 284 -0.25 4.23 6.04
N ALA A 285 -0.85 3.79 4.95
CA ALA A 285 -0.41 4.10 3.60
C ALA A 285 -1.59 4.45 2.71
N ALA A 286 -1.37 5.36 1.77
CA ALA A 286 -2.28 5.62 0.66
C ALA A 286 -1.48 5.67 -0.64
N LEU A 287 -1.96 4.98 -1.67
CA LEU A 287 -1.32 4.88 -2.98
C LEU A 287 -2.35 5.17 -4.07
N GLY A 288 -2.00 6.07 -4.99
CA GLY A 288 -2.91 6.52 -6.05
C GLY A 288 -2.57 7.92 -6.49
N GLN A 289 -3.56 8.82 -6.48
CA GLN A 289 -3.30 10.24 -6.81
C GLN A 289 -2.39 10.90 -5.77
N ARG A 290 -2.55 10.54 -4.49
CA ARG A 290 -1.62 10.88 -3.41
C ARG A 290 -0.80 9.65 -3.05
N VAL A 291 0.47 9.88 -2.70
CA VAL A 291 1.28 8.91 -1.98
C VAL A 291 1.38 9.39 -0.56
N HIS A 292 0.78 8.67 0.38
CA HIS A 292 0.91 8.94 1.79
C HIS A 292 1.49 7.70 2.48
N LEU A 293 2.37 7.93 3.43
CA LEU A 293 2.89 6.88 4.28
C LEU A 293 3.17 7.46 5.66
N SER A 294 2.66 6.83 6.69
CA SER A 294 2.95 7.12 8.08
C SER A 294 3.26 5.82 8.80
N MET A 295 4.32 5.85 9.60
CA MET A 295 4.82 4.69 10.34
C MET A 295 5.19 5.13 11.74
N THR A 296 4.75 4.39 12.75
CA THR A 296 5.09 4.63 14.15
C THR A 296 5.42 3.32 14.85
N VAL A 297 6.60 3.26 15.46
CA VAL A 297 7.05 2.15 16.31
C VAL A 297 7.38 2.70 17.70
N PRO A 298 6.88 2.10 18.80
CA PRO A 298 7.23 2.52 20.17
C PRO A 298 8.74 2.53 20.41
N GLU A 299 9.26 3.49 21.19
CA GLU A 299 10.71 3.66 21.39
C GLU A 299 11.39 2.40 21.95
N GLU A 300 10.69 1.65 22.79
CA GLU A 300 11.13 0.38 23.38
C GLU A 300 11.27 -0.76 22.36
N GLU A 301 10.51 -0.73 21.26
CA GLU A 301 10.53 -1.74 20.20
C GLU A 301 11.43 -1.35 19.02
N GLN A 302 11.89 -0.10 18.96
CA GLN A 302 12.78 0.37 17.90
C GLN A 302 14.17 -0.27 17.99
N ILE A 303 14.61 -0.87 16.87
CA ILE A 303 15.96 -1.42 16.75
C ILE A 303 16.88 -0.33 16.20
N ASN A 304 17.87 0.11 16.99
CA ASN A 304 18.77 1.21 16.61
C ASN A 304 18.05 2.51 16.20
N LYS A 305 16.91 2.82 16.85
CA LYS A 305 16.03 3.97 16.53
C LYS A 305 15.34 3.89 15.16
N ARG A 306 15.26 2.69 14.58
CA ARG A 306 14.57 2.40 13.31
C ARG A 306 13.27 1.63 13.59
N SER A 307 12.38 1.68 12.61
CA SER A 307 11.14 0.89 12.59
C SER A 307 11.40 -0.42 11.84
N VAL A 308 10.86 -0.56 10.63
CA VAL A 308 11.10 -1.70 9.74
C VAL A 308 12.39 -1.48 8.94
N GLU A 309 12.99 -2.54 8.39
CA GLU A 309 14.18 -2.38 7.54
C GLU A 309 13.84 -1.68 6.24
N SER A 310 12.82 -2.19 5.53
CA SER A 310 12.41 -1.67 4.23
C SER A 310 10.90 -1.79 3.98
N ILE A 311 10.42 -0.91 3.11
CA ILE A 311 9.03 -0.83 2.66
C ILE A 311 9.03 -0.79 1.14
N MET A 312 8.31 -1.71 0.51
CA MET A 312 7.92 -1.61 -0.90
C MET A 312 6.43 -1.40 -0.98
N MET A 313 6.02 -0.42 -1.77
CA MET A 313 4.63 -0.20 -2.12
C MET A 313 4.53 -0.06 -3.64
N GLN A 314 3.58 -0.73 -4.24
CA GLN A 314 3.33 -0.63 -5.67
C GLN A 314 1.85 -0.54 -5.95
N GLN A 315 1.49 0.35 -6.88
CA GLN A 315 0.17 0.38 -7.50
C GLN A 315 0.34 0.34 -9.02
N GLN A 316 -0.44 -0.50 -9.69
CA GLN A 316 -0.47 -0.59 -11.13
C GLN A 316 -1.90 -0.34 -11.62
N VAL A 317 -2.03 0.54 -12.60
CA VAL A 317 -3.32 0.82 -13.25
C VAL A 317 -3.26 0.32 -14.69
N TYR A 318 -4.20 -0.53 -15.09
CA TYR A 318 -4.30 -1.02 -16.45
C TYR A 318 -5.22 -0.13 -17.29
N THR A 319 -4.64 0.57 -18.26
CA THR A 319 -5.40 1.38 -19.23
C THR A 319 -4.71 1.41 -20.58
N GLU A 320 -5.50 1.49 -21.65
CA GLU A 320 -5.04 1.45 -23.04
C GLU A 320 -4.15 0.22 -23.37
N GLY A 321 -4.47 -0.93 -22.78
CA GLY A 321 -3.77 -2.18 -23.07
C GLY A 321 -2.40 -2.33 -22.39
N LYS A 322 -2.07 -1.47 -21.41
CA LYS A 322 -0.79 -1.49 -20.68
C LYS A 322 -0.98 -1.22 -19.19
N TRP A 323 -0.08 -1.77 -18.38
CA TRP A 323 0.05 -1.46 -16.96
C TRP A 323 0.92 -0.22 -16.76
N TRP A 324 0.42 0.71 -15.95
CA TRP A 324 1.10 1.94 -15.57
C TRP A 324 1.44 1.90 -14.08
N PRO A 325 2.73 1.82 -13.71
CA PRO A 325 3.13 1.63 -12.32
C PRO A 325 3.37 2.95 -11.58
N LEU A 326 3.03 2.93 -10.30
CA LEU A 326 3.57 3.74 -9.22
C LEU A 326 4.31 2.79 -8.28
N THR A 327 5.59 3.01 -8.04
CA THR A 327 6.42 2.19 -7.15
C THR A 327 7.16 3.09 -6.19
N VAL A 328 7.08 2.77 -4.91
CA VAL A 328 7.80 3.41 -3.82
C VAL A 328 8.60 2.34 -3.09
N PHE A 329 9.88 2.60 -2.86
CA PHE A 329 10.74 1.76 -2.06
C PHE A 329 11.47 2.64 -1.05
N ILE A 330 11.47 2.24 0.20
CA ILE A 330 12.10 2.96 1.30
C ILE A 330 12.99 1.98 2.03
N ASN A 331 14.18 2.42 2.38
CA ASN A 331 15.14 1.67 3.17
C ASN A 331 15.62 2.51 4.35
N GLU A 332 16.07 1.84 5.41
CA GLU A 332 16.52 2.49 6.65
C GLU A 332 15.42 3.33 7.32
N VAL A 333 14.22 2.76 7.47
CA VAL A 333 13.03 3.49 7.94
C VAL A 333 13.21 3.99 9.38
N PRO A 334 13.05 5.29 9.66
CA PRO A 334 13.15 5.83 11.01
C PRO A 334 12.05 5.28 11.94
N GLY A 335 12.28 5.31 13.26
CA GLY A 335 11.32 4.82 14.25
C GLY A 335 9.92 5.44 14.14
N THR A 336 9.84 6.72 13.75
CA THR A 336 8.59 7.34 13.30
C THR A 336 8.84 8.17 12.05
N MET A 337 7.87 8.18 11.13
CA MET A 337 7.92 9.05 9.96
C MET A 337 6.55 9.32 9.35
N THR A 338 6.50 10.38 8.57
CA THR A 338 5.43 10.69 7.62
C THR A 338 6.05 11.15 6.31
N LEU A 339 5.61 10.55 5.21
CA LEU A 339 5.92 10.95 3.83
C LEU A 339 4.61 11.26 3.12
N ASP A 340 4.58 12.39 2.44
CA ASP A 340 3.39 12.87 1.74
C ASP A 340 3.77 13.45 0.39
N VAL A 341 3.31 12.81 -0.68
CA VAL A 341 3.43 13.31 -2.06
C VAL A 341 2.04 13.57 -2.59
N ARG A 342 1.72 14.84 -2.82
CA ARG A 342 0.40 15.29 -3.27
C ARG A 342 0.47 15.95 -4.64
N PRO A 343 -0.56 15.75 -5.48
CA PRO A 343 -0.70 16.56 -6.68
C PRO A 343 -0.96 18.01 -6.27
N SER A 344 -0.36 18.96 -6.99
CA SER A 344 -0.68 20.37 -6.82
C SER A 344 -1.80 20.76 -7.77
N PHE A 345 -2.90 21.27 -7.21
CA PHE A 345 -3.98 21.89 -7.98
C PHE A 345 -3.93 23.42 -7.93
N ASN A 346 -2.86 23.99 -7.39
CA ASN A 346 -2.68 25.42 -7.36
C ASN A 346 -2.21 25.89 -8.75
N PHE A 347 -3.07 26.64 -9.43
CA PHE A 347 -2.83 27.17 -10.77
C PHE A 347 -3.17 28.65 -10.81
N ASP A 348 -2.34 29.43 -11.48
CA ASP A 348 -2.61 30.82 -11.82
C ASP A 348 -2.29 31.04 -13.30
N ILE A 349 -3.34 31.29 -14.08
CA ILE A 349 -3.24 31.52 -15.52
C ILE A 349 -2.49 32.81 -15.88
N THR A 350 -2.23 33.68 -14.90
CA THR A 350 -1.47 34.92 -15.06
C THR A 350 0.02 34.76 -14.77
N GLN A 351 0.42 33.62 -14.22
CA GLN A 351 1.79 33.31 -13.83
C GLN A 351 2.41 32.27 -14.76
N ASP A 352 3.72 32.05 -14.58
CA ASP A 352 4.48 31.06 -15.33
C ASP A 352 3.93 29.64 -15.11
N THR A 353 3.69 28.91 -16.19
CA THR A 353 3.10 27.56 -16.13
C THR A 353 4.12 26.43 -15.99
N SER A 354 5.42 26.72 -16.00
CA SER A 354 6.50 25.74 -16.15
C SER A 354 6.54 24.70 -15.02
N PHE A 355 6.26 25.13 -13.79
CA PHE A 355 6.20 24.23 -12.62
C PHE A 355 4.80 24.12 -12.01
N GLN A 356 3.79 24.73 -12.65
CA GLN A 356 2.40 24.59 -12.21
C GLN A 356 1.91 23.15 -12.37
N GLY A 357 1.31 22.60 -11.32
CA GLY A 357 0.84 21.22 -11.29
C GLY A 357 1.90 20.19 -10.93
N MET A 358 3.14 20.59 -10.62
CA MET A 358 4.12 19.68 -10.02
C MET A 358 3.65 19.22 -8.64
N PRO A 359 3.87 17.94 -8.29
CA PRO A 359 3.50 17.46 -6.97
C PRO A 359 4.38 18.08 -5.88
N THR A 360 3.81 18.20 -4.68
CA THR A 360 4.54 18.58 -3.47
C THR A 360 5.01 17.33 -2.75
N LEU A 361 6.21 17.35 -2.19
CA LEU A 361 6.69 16.35 -1.24
C LEU A 361 6.88 17.00 0.13
N ASP A 362 6.38 16.35 1.18
CA ASP A 362 6.65 16.70 2.57
C ASP A 362 7.04 15.42 3.31
N TYR A 363 8.21 15.42 3.92
CA TYR A 363 8.75 14.30 4.68
C TYR A 363 9.21 14.79 6.05
N THR A 364 8.83 14.06 7.10
CA THR A 364 9.25 14.31 8.47
C THR A 364 9.49 12.99 9.19
N SER A 365 10.53 12.90 10.02
CA SER A 365 10.88 11.68 10.76
C SER A 365 11.57 11.94 12.10
N SER A 366 11.63 10.91 12.95
CA SER A 366 12.38 10.93 14.22
C SER A 366 13.91 10.93 14.05
N GLY A 367 14.40 10.55 12.87
CA GLY A 367 15.82 10.37 12.59
C GLY A 367 16.18 10.58 11.13
N LYS A 368 17.47 10.82 10.88
CA LYS A 368 18.05 10.95 9.55
C LYS A 368 18.49 9.59 9.00
N GLY A 369 18.75 9.53 7.70
CA GLY A 369 19.40 8.38 7.05
C GLY A 369 18.50 7.57 6.13
N MET A 370 17.20 7.86 6.09
CA MET A 370 16.27 7.17 5.20
C MET A 370 16.69 7.33 3.73
N ASP A 371 16.59 6.25 2.98
CA ASP A 371 16.72 6.23 1.52
C ASP A 371 15.33 6.06 0.89
N LEU A 372 15.06 6.79 -0.19
CA LEU A 372 13.80 6.78 -0.92
C LEU A 372 14.05 6.55 -2.41
N PHE A 373 13.35 5.58 -2.98
CA PHE A 373 13.17 5.41 -4.41
C PHE A 373 11.67 5.55 -4.71
N MET A 374 11.30 6.40 -5.66
CA MET A 374 9.92 6.52 -6.13
C MET A 374 9.90 6.69 -7.64
N THR A 375 9.08 5.91 -8.34
CA THR A 375 8.77 6.12 -9.75
C THR A 375 7.27 6.09 -9.96
N ALA A 376 6.77 7.01 -10.78
CA ALA A 376 5.35 7.12 -11.06
C ALA A 376 5.14 7.41 -12.53
N ALA A 377 4.42 6.53 -13.22
CA ALA A 377 3.84 6.87 -14.51
C ALA A 377 2.79 7.97 -14.32
N GLY A 378 2.79 9.00 -15.17
CA GLY A 378 1.86 10.12 -15.00
C GLY A 378 0.40 9.67 -14.94
N ARG A 379 0.05 8.67 -15.75
CA ARG A 379 -1.28 8.04 -15.76
C ARG A 379 -1.66 7.32 -14.47
N ALA A 380 -0.69 6.78 -13.73
CA ALA A 380 -0.94 6.05 -12.48
C ALA A 380 -1.25 6.98 -11.30
N ILE A 381 -0.95 8.27 -11.42
CA ILE A 381 -1.09 9.27 -10.34
C ILE A 381 -1.85 10.53 -10.80
N ASN A 382 -2.50 10.47 -11.97
CA ASN A 382 -3.18 11.61 -12.59
C ASN A 382 -2.28 12.85 -12.79
N SER A 383 -1.03 12.63 -13.19
CA SER A 383 -0.03 13.66 -13.51
C SER A 383 0.21 13.77 -15.01
N ARG A 384 0.65 14.96 -15.44
CA ARG A 384 0.93 15.29 -16.85
C ARG A 384 2.16 14.59 -17.42
N GLY A 385 3.05 14.06 -16.59
CA GLY A 385 4.28 13.40 -17.02
C GLY A 385 4.72 12.35 -16.02
N ASP A 386 5.68 11.53 -16.45
CA ASP A 386 6.27 10.47 -15.61
C ASP A 386 7.34 11.06 -14.70
N MET A 387 7.51 10.46 -13.53
CA MET A 387 8.44 10.92 -12.50
C MET A 387 9.30 9.79 -11.97
N LEU A 388 10.54 10.13 -11.64
CA LEU A 388 11.48 9.30 -10.90
C LEU A 388 12.17 10.19 -9.87
N MET A 389 12.22 9.72 -8.62
CA MET A 389 12.89 10.36 -7.52
C MET A 389 13.74 9.32 -6.80
N LEU A 390 14.98 9.69 -6.51
CA LEU A 390 15.90 8.95 -5.65
C LEU A 390 16.40 9.94 -4.60
N ALA A 391 16.40 9.57 -3.34
CA ALA A 391 17.05 10.31 -2.29
C ALA A 391 17.81 9.34 -1.40
N GLU A 392 19.06 9.68 -1.07
CA GLU A 392 19.91 8.91 -0.16
C GLU A 392 20.25 9.76 1.06
N ASN A 393 20.22 9.13 2.23
CA ASN A 393 20.52 9.76 3.52
C ASN A 393 19.74 11.07 3.72
N MET A 394 18.40 10.96 3.71
CA MET A 394 17.51 12.10 3.90
C MET A 394 17.64 12.70 5.32
N ALA A 395 17.54 14.02 5.40
CA ALA A 395 17.43 14.75 6.67
C ALA A 395 16.08 14.49 7.34
N SER A 396 15.94 14.76 8.64
CA SER A 396 14.70 14.48 9.39
C SER A 396 13.49 15.30 8.94
N HIS A 397 13.69 16.36 8.15
CA HIS A 397 12.62 17.05 7.44
C HIS A 397 13.10 17.39 6.03
N VAL A 398 12.27 17.10 5.02
CA VAL A 398 12.50 17.46 3.61
C VAL A 398 11.19 17.96 3.03
N SER A 399 11.25 19.10 2.34
CA SER A 399 10.09 19.66 1.64
C SER A 399 10.48 20.00 0.20
N ILE A 400 9.60 19.64 -0.73
CA ILE A 400 9.64 20.05 -2.13
C ILE A 400 8.27 20.65 -2.43
N ALA A 401 8.22 21.95 -2.73
CA ALA A 401 6.97 22.65 -2.93
C ALA A 401 7.12 23.80 -3.94
N PRO A 402 6.02 24.19 -4.62
CA PRO A 402 6.02 25.40 -5.43
C PRO A 402 6.31 26.65 -4.60
N THR A 403 7.01 27.62 -5.18
CA THR A 403 7.17 28.98 -4.61
C THR A 403 5.94 29.84 -4.89
N GLU A 404 5.85 31.01 -4.25
CA GLU A 404 4.81 32.01 -4.54
C GLU A 404 4.82 32.48 -6.01
N THR A 405 5.98 32.39 -6.68
CA THR A 405 6.19 32.73 -8.09
C THR A 405 6.03 31.53 -9.02
N PHE A 406 5.46 30.42 -8.55
CA PHE A 406 5.32 29.16 -9.31
C PHE A 406 6.66 28.60 -9.81
N GLY A 407 7.75 28.84 -9.08
CA GLY A 407 8.99 28.09 -9.13
C GLY A 407 8.94 26.84 -8.25
N LEU A 408 10.05 26.12 -8.11
CA LEU A 408 10.21 24.94 -7.26
C LEU A 408 11.19 25.24 -6.14
N SER A 409 10.79 25.01 -4.89
CA SER A 409 11.66 25.09 -3.72
C SER A 409 11.95 23.69 -3.20
N VAL A 410 13.21 23.44 -2.88
CA VAL A 410 13.67 22.29 -2.10
C VAL A 410 14.27 22.83 -0.81
N SER A 411 13.86 22.28 0.32
CA SER A 411 14.43 22.58 1.62
C SER A 411 14.55 21.32 2.47
N SER A 412 15.54 21.30 3.35
CA SER A 412 15.71 20.23 4.33
C SER A 412 16.19 20.78 5.67
N SER A 413 16.00 20.00 6.73
CA SER A 413 16.56 20.31 8.05
C SER A 413 18.10 20.22 8.09
N GLU A 414 18.67 20.45 9.26
CA GLU A 414 20.11 20.38 9.50
C GLU A 414 20.70 19.05 9.02
N GLY A 415 21.84 19.12 8.33
CA GLY A 415 22.50 17.97 7.71
C GLY A 415 22.33 17.88 6.19
N GLY A 416 21.25 18.43 5.62
CA GLY A 416 20.99 18.36 4.18
C GLY A 416 20.56 16.97 3.70
N ILE A 417 20.13 16.88 2.45
CA ILE A 417 19.91 15.61 1.75
C ILE A 417 21.25 15.12 1.21
N GLY A 418 21.66 13.90 1.55
CA GLY A 418 22.95 13.34 1.13
C GLY A 418 23.10 13.31 -0.40
N ARG A 419 22.15 12.67 -1.08
CA ARG A 419 21.99 12.74 -2.54
C ARG A 419 20.51 12.83 -2.89
N ILE A 420 20.18 13.61 -3.90
CA ILE A 420 18.84 13.64 -4.50
C ILE A 420 18.98 13.58 -6.02
N TYR A 421 18.18 12.75 -6.66
CA TYR A 421 18.01 12.69 -8.10
C TYR A 421 16.53 12.79 -8.42
N VAL A 422 16.14 13.76 -9.22
CA VAL A 422 14.77 13.92 -9.69
C VAL A 422 14.79 13.92 -11.21
N LYS A 423 13.87 13.17 -11.81
CA LYS A 423 13.67 13.13 -13.24
C LYS A 423 12.18 13.21 -13.55
N GLN A 424 11.85 14.02 -14.54
CA GLN A 424 10.52 14.10 -15.12
C GLN A 424 10.61 13.91 -16.63
N THR A 425 9.69 13.14 -17.21
CA THR A 425 9.63 12.90 -18.67
C THR A 425 8.21 13.02 -19.19
N ASN A 426 8.09 13.19 -20.51
CA ASN A 426 6.80 13.17 -21.22
C ASN A 426 5.78 14.20 -20.72
N ALA A 427 6.22 15.40 -20.34
CA ALA A 427 5.36 16.42 -19.75
C ALA A 427 5.02 17.54 -20.76
N PRO A 428 3.74 17.81 -21.07
CA PRO A 428 3.35 19.02 -21.79
C PRO A 428 3.53 20.24 -20.88
N ALA A 429 4.30 21.24 -21.35
CA ALA A 429 4.57 22.47 -20.60
C ALA A 429 3.62 23.60 -20.98
N SER A 430 3.49 23.89 -22.28
CA SER A 430 2.60 24.90 -22.83
C SER A 430 2.20 24.54 -24.27
N PRO A 431 1.22 25.22 -24.91
CA PRO A 431 0.85 24.93 -26.29
C PRO A 431 2.05 25.00 -27.24
N GLY A 432 2.33 23.88 -27.92
CA GLY A 432 3.49 23.76 -28.81
C GLY A 432 4.82 23.54 -28.09
N ILE A 433 4.88 23.40 -26.77
CA ILE A 433 6.11 23.09 -26.02
C ILE A 433 5.93 21.82 -25.20
N TYR A 434 6.82 20.87 -25.43
CA TYR A 434 6.78 19.56 -24.79
C TYR A 434 8.12 19.25 -24.14
N ILE A 435 8.10 19.01 -22.82
CA ILE A 435 9.27 18.58 -22.07
C ILE A 435 9.46 17.08 -22.32
N GLN A 436 10.50 16.75 -23.06
CA GLN A 436 10.90 15.37 -23.27
C GLN A 436 11.47 14.80 -21.96
N GLN A 437 12.32 15.59 -21.28
CA GLN A 437 13.06 15.14 -20.12
C GLN A 437 13.61 16.34 -19.34
N VAL A 438 13.46 16.33 -18.02
CA VAL A 438 14.19 17.19 -17.07
C VAL A 438 14.80 16.29 -16.02
N GLU A 439 16.08 16.51 -15.71
CA GLU A 439 16.78 15.79 -14.65
C GLU A 439 17.51 16.79 -13.75
N ALA A 440 17.51 16.54 -12.45
CA ALA A 440 18.27 17.30 -11.46
C ALA A 440 18.94 16.34 -10.49
N ILE A 441 20.20 16.62 -10.16
CA ILE A 441 21.00 15.88 -9.19
C ILE A 441 21.55 16.87 -8.18
N GLY A 442 21.31 16.62 -6.89
CA GLY A 442 21.88 17.35 -5.79
C GLY A 442 22.70 16.42 -4.89
N GLU A 443 23.80 16.92 -4.33
CA GLU A 443 24.56 16.23 -3.30
C GLU A 443 24.80 17.17 -2.12
N ASN A 444 24.53 16.71 -0.89
CA ASN A 444 24.61 17.49 0.36
C ASN A 444 23.79 18.79 0.31
N LEU A 445 22.59 18.74 -0.27
CA LEU A 445 21.74 19.90 -0.54
C LEU A 445 20.87 20.23 0.68
N GLN A 446 20.97 21.47 1.19
CA GLN A 446 20.11 21.96 2.27
C GLN A 446 18.92 22.79 1.75
N SER A 447 19.16 23.60 0.72
CA SER A 447 18.10 24.33 0.04
C SER A 447 18.46 24.61 -1.41
N ALA A 448 17.45 24.75 -2.27
CA ALA A 448 17.56 25.31 -3.61
C ALA A 448 16.19 25.83 -4.07
N THR A 449 16.19 26.88 -4.87
CA THR A 449 15.00 27.42 -5.51
C THR A 449 15.21 27.51 -7.01
N VAL A 450 14.31 26.94 -7.80
CA VAL A 450 14.33 26.95 -9.26
C VAL A 450 13.16 27.79 -9.76
N GLU A 451 13.42 28.82 -10.56
CA GLU A 451 12.41 29.67 -11.19
C GLU A 451 12.59 29.65 -12.71
N ALA A 452 11.49 29.76 -13.46
CA ALA A 452 11.52 29.93 -14.91
C ALA A 452 11.00 31.32 -15.27
N TYR A 453 11.56 31.90 -16.32
CA TYR A 453 11.18 33.19 -16.88
C TYR A 453 11.14 33.08 -18.40
N TRP A 454 10.15 33.69 -19.05
CA TRP A 454 10.06 33.69 -20.51
C TRP A 454 10.39 35.06 -21.09
N ILE A 455 11.23 35.08 -22.11
CA ILE A 455 11.43 36.23 -22.99
C ILE A 455 10.47 36.10 -24.16
N ALA A 456 9.65 37.13 -24.37
CA ALA A 456 8.70 37.24 -25.49
C ALA A 456 7.82 35.98 -25.67
N ASP A 457 7.41 35.36 -24.55
CA ASP A 457 6.57 34.15 -24.48
C ASP A 457 7.09 32.94 -25.28
N THR A 458 8.37 32.95 -25.65
CA THR A 458 8.94 31.98 -26.61
C THR A 458 10.29 31.42 -26.19
N TYR A 459 11.03 32.13 -25.34
CA TYR A 459 12.37 31.73 -24.95
C TYR A 459 12.48 31.60 -23.41
N PRO A 460 12.60 30.38 -22.86
CA PRO A 460 12.68 30.18 -21.42
C PRO A 460 14.10 30.43 -20.89
N ILE A 461 14.20 31.03 -19.72
CA ILE A 461 15.39 31.21 -18.90
C ILE A 461 15.09 30.57 -17.56
N VAL A 462 15.94 29.65 -17.12
CA VAL A 462 15.80 29.06 -15.77
C VAL A 462 16.80 29.76 -14.85
N LYS A 463 16.40 30.02 -13.60
CA LYS A 463 17.23 30.57 -12.54
C LYS A 463 17.24 29.58 -11.38
N VAL A 464 18.41 29.23 -10.88
CA VAL A 464 18.55 28.41 -9.67
C VAL A 464 19.21 29.29 -8.60
N SER A 465 18.48 29.65 -7.55
CA SER A 465 18.96 30.51 -6.46
C SER A 465 18.85 29.84 -5.10
N ASP A 466 19.42 30.48 -4.08
CA ASP A 466 19.43 30.00 -2.69
C ASP A 466 19.94 28.57 -2.53
N VAL A 467 20.91 28.18 -3.38
CA VAL A 467 21.58 26.88 -3.27
C VAL A 467 22.47 26.94 -2.04
N ARG A 468 22.09 26.24 -0.98
CA ARG A 468 22.85 26.11 0.27
C ARG A 468 23.19 24.65 0.51
N GLY A 469 24.42 24.44 0.94
CA GLY A 469 25.00 23.10 1.03
C GLY A 469 25.27 22.51 -0.35
N GLY A 470 26.41 21.82 -0.48
CA GLY A 470 26.56 20.85 -1.55
C GLY A 470 26.69 21.41 -2.97
N ARG A 471 26.24 20.61 -3.95
CA ARG A 471 26.30 20.89 -5.39
C ARG A 471 24.98 20.49 -6.07
N ILE A 472 24.64 21.16 -7.16
CA ILE A 472 23.49 20.82 -8.01
C ILE A 472 23.89 20.80 -9.49
N ALA A 473 23.37 19.82 -10.21
CA ALA A 473 23.45 19.71 -11.67
C ALA A 473 22.04 19.47 -12.22
N ALA A 474 21.69 20.06 -13.34
CA ALA A 474 20.40 19.82 -13.96
C ALA A 474 20.51 19.79 -15.48
N THR A 475 19.64 19.04 -16.14
CA THR A 475 19.56 19.01 -17.61
C THR A 475 18.10 19.04 -18.02
N ALA A 476 17.82 19.62 -19.18
CA ALA A 476 16.50 19.66 -19.76
C ALA A 476 16.57 19.45 -21.27
N ARG A 477 15.61 18.70 -21.80
CA ARG A 477 15.36 18.52 -23.23
C ARG A 477 13.92 18.85 -23.50
N VAL A 478 13.72 19.79 -24.42
CA VAL A 478 12.41 20.35 -24.74
C VAL A 478 12.25 20.34 -26.26
N THR A 479 11.08 19.92 -26.73
CA THR A 479 10.68 20.05 -28.13
C THR A 479 9.66 21.16 -28.28
N ALA A 480 9.84 22.04 -29.26
CA ALA A 480 8.94 23.15 -29.55
C ALA A 480 8.41 23.06 -30.99
N ASP A 481 7.09 23.10 -31.17
CA ASP A 481 6.40 23.17 -32.44
C ASP A 481 6.07 24.63 -32.77
N ILE A 482 6.84 25.22 -33.68
CA ILE A 482 6.70 26.62 -34.09
C ILE A 482 6.47 26.66 -35.60
N GLY A 483 5.30 27.17 -36.02
CA GLY A 483 4.99 27.34 -37.45
C GLY A 483 4.91 26.02 -38.25
N GLY A 484 4.53 24.91 -37.60
CA GLY A 484 4.45 23.58 -38.22
C GLY A 484 5.80 22.85 -38.35
N GLN A 485 6.87 23.39 -37.75
CA GLN A 485 8.18 22.74 -37.65
C GLN A 485 8.49 22.42 -36.18
N THR A 486 9.02 21.22 -35.93
CA THR A 486 9.45 20.77 -34.60
C THR A 486 10.93 21.05 -34.40
N PHE A 487 11.27 21.76 -33.32
CA PHE A 487 12.63 22.08 -32.90
C PHE A 487 12.98 21.29 -31.63
N ASP A 488 14.12 20.60 -31.61
CA ASP A 488 14.65 19.90 -30.42
C ASP A 488 15.72 20.79 -29.76
N ALA A 489 15.41 21.28 -28.56
CA ALA A 489 16.28 22.13 -27.76
C ALA A 489 16.83 21.36 -26.56
N ARG A 490 18.10 21.61 -26.22
CA ARG A 490 18.78 21.00 -25.07
C ARG A 490 19.39 22.08 -24.20
N ALA A 491 19.17 21.99 -22.90
CA ALA A 491 19.77 22.84 -21.89
C ALA A 491 20.51 21.96 -20.87
N VAL A 492 21.69 22.39 -20.45
CA VAL A 492 22.49 21.73 -19.42
C VAL A 492 22.94 22.79 -18.42
N LEU A 493 22.71 22.54 -17.13
CA LEU A 493 23.20 23.32 -16.00
C LEU A 493 24.27 22.55 -15.26
N ILE A 494 25.40 23.23 -15.09
CA ILE A 494 26.52 22.81 -14.26
C ILE A 494 26.93 24.03 -13.43
N ASP A 495 27.04 23.82 -12.11
CA ASP A 495 27.42 24.78 -11.06
C ASP A 495 28.45 25.86 -11.51
N ALA A 496 28.06 27.14 -11.43
CA ALA A 496 28.91 28.31 -11.56
C ALA A 496 28.62 29.30 -10.41
N GLN A 497 29.36 29.18 -9.31
CA GLN A 497 29.13 29.94 -8.08
C GLN A 497 29.27 31.46 -8.29
N THR A 498 28.20 32.21 -8.01
CA THR A 498 28.27 33.66 -7.74
C THR A 498 28.15 33.92 -6.25
N THR A 499 29.22 34.43 -5.64
CA THR A 499 29.24 34.89 -4.25
C THR A 499 29.18 36.42 -4.22
N SER A 500 28.05 37.00 -3.80
CA SER A 500 27.81 38.45 -3.60
C SER A 500 27.61 39.32 -4.87
N PHE A 501 27.29 40.61 -4.68
CA PHE A 501 26.98 41.65 -5.68
C PHE A 501 28.08 41.87 -6.74
N ILE A 502 29.22 41.19 -6.62
CA ILE A 502 30.34 41.23 -7.55
C ILE A 502 30.53 39.82 -8.12
N PRO A 503 30.40 39.61 -9.45
CA PRO A 503 30.63 38.30 -10.07
C PRO A 503 32.08 37.86 -9.83
N SER A 504 32.28 36.81 -9.03
CA SER A 504 33.61 36.31 -8.66
C SER A 504 34.15 35.24 -9.62
N ALA A 505 33.28 34.53 -10.35
CA ALA A 505 33.61 33.71 -11.51
C ALA A 505 32.35 33.44 -12.36
N SER A 506 32.50 33.37 -13.68
CA SER A 506 31.44 32.90 -14.60
C SER A 506 32.07 31.94 -15.58
N THR A 507 31.62 30.69 -15.58
CA THR A 507 32.04 29.66 -16.54
C THR A 507 30.88 29.43 -17.52
N MET A 508 31.10 29.69 -18.81
CA MET A 508 30.19 29.28 -19.86
C MET A 508 30.66 27.93 -20.40
N SER A 509 29.89 26.86 -20.21
CA SER A 509 30.17 25.54 -20.78
C SER A 509 29.21 25.27 -21.94
N VAL A 510 29.77 25.08 -23.14
CA VAL A 510 29.05 24.58 -24.31
C VAL A 510 29.45 23.11 -24.46
N ASN A 511 28.48 22.19 -24.46
CA ASN A 511 28.69 20.74 -24.63
C ASN A 511 29.48 20.02 -23.50
N GLY A 512 29.27 20.37 -22.23
CA GLY A 512 29.65 19.49 -21.12
C GLY A 512 31.16 19.36 -20.84
N LEU A 513 31.99 20.33 -21.22
CA LEU A 513 33.40 20.39 -20.80
C LEU A 513 33.52 21.14 -19.47
N THR A 514 34.08 20.45 -18.48
CA THR A 514 34.26 20.89 -17.09
C THR A 514 35.56 21.71 -16.94
N SER A 515 35.51 22.76 -16.12
CA SER A 515 36.69 23.35 -15.49
C SER A 515 36.53 23.17 -13.98
N ASP A 516 37.44 22.40 -13.39
CA ASP A 516 37.51 22.13 -11.96
C ASP A 516 37.75 23.42 -11.16
N LEU A 517 36.89 23.72 -10.20
CA LEU A 517 37.03 24.86 -9.29
C LEU A 517 36.68 24.43 -7.85
N SER A 518 37.33 23.36 -7.39
CA SER A 518 37.30 22.87 -6.01
C SER A 518 38.09 23.74 -4.99
N LEU A 519 38.54 24.93 -5.38
CA LEU A 519 39.54 25.71 -4.62
C LEU A 519 38.99 26.75 -3.62
N LEU A 520 37.67 26.92 -3.46
CA LEU A 520 37.11 28.02 -2.66
C LEU A 520 36.38 27.62 -1.38
N ASN A 521 36.13 26.33 -1.13
CA ASN A 521 35.50 25.85 0.12
C ASN A 521 36.49 25.71 1.30
N ALA A 522 37.70 26.27 1.22
CA ALA A 522 38.76 26.12 2.21
C ALA A 522 38.77 27.21 3.32
N VAL A 523 37.75 28.07 3.40
CA VAL A 523 37.68 29.15 4.40
C VAL A 523 36.55 28.89 5.40
N PRO A 524 36.85 28.54 6.67
CA PRO A 524 35.83 28.34 7.70
C PRO A 524 35.08 29.64 8.02
N GLY A 525 33.75 29.61 8.06
CA GLY A 525 32.89 30.71 8.53
C GLY A 525 32.08 31.46 7.45
N PHE A 526 31.99 30.96 6.22
CA PHE A 526 31.17 31.53 5.15
C PHE A 526 29.91 30.68 4.87
N ASP A 527 28.76 31.13 5.37
CA ASP A 527 27.43 30.70 4.89
C ASP A 527 27.09 31.51 3.63
N SER A 528 27.55 31.07 2.46
CA SER A 528 27.20 31.73 1.19
C SER A 528 26.25 30.87 0.36
N SER A 529 25.11 31.42 -0.03
CA SER A 529 24.26 30.85 -1.07
C SER A 529 24.75 31.27 -2.46
N SER A 530 24.44 30.46 -3.48
CA SER A 530 24.80 30.74 -4.88
C SER A 530 23.56 30.89 -5.78
N THR A 531 23.72 31.62 -6.90
CA THR A 531 22.68 31.78 -7.93
C THR A 531 23.25 31.48 -9.32
N HIS A 532 22.47 30.77 -10.13
CA HIS A 532 22.82 30.26 -11.47
C HIS A 532 21.72 30.60 -12.48
N TRP A 533 22.09 30.82 -13.74
CA TRP A 533 21.15 31.12 -14.83
C TRP A 533 21.38 30.17 -16.02
N LEU A 534 20.30 29.64 -16.59
CA LEU A 534 20.33 28.71 -17.72
C LEU A 534 19.65 29.30 -18.95
N PHE A 535 20.25 29.01 -20.11
CA PHE A 535 19.81 29.47 -21.42
C PHE A 535 19.74 28.25 -22.37
N PRO A 536 18.57 27.91 -22.96
CA PRO A 536 18.42 26.75 -23.85
C PRO A 536 19.09 26.93 -25.23
N GLU A 537 19.88 25.93 -25.65
CA GLU A 537 20.51 25.87 -26.98
C GLU A 537 19.59 25.17 -28.02
N PRO A 538 19.70 25.48 -29.32
CA PRO A 538 20.65 26.41 -29.96
C PRO A 538 20.19 27.88 -30.00
N LEU A 539 19.03 28.18 -29.41
CA LEU A 539 18.38 29.49 -29.50
C LEU A 539 19.22 30.60 -28.85
N SER A 540 19.90 30.31 -27.73
CA SER A 540 20.91 31.21 -27.14
C SER A 540 22.06 31.50 -28.10
N THR A 541 22.62 30.49 -28.77
CA THR A 541 23.68 30.71 -29.77
C THR A 541 23.20 31.59 -30.91
N VAL A 542 21.97 31.40 -31.40
CA VAL A 542 21.38 32.23 -32.46
C VAL A 542 21.12 33.66 -31.99
N ALA A 543 20.54 33.84 -30.80
CA ALA A 543 20.25 35.16 -30.23
C ALA A 543 21.54 35.93 -29.90
N ALA A 544 22.54 35.26 -29.31
CA ALA A 544 23.86 35.81 -29.07
C ALA A 544 24.55 36.18 -30.38
N THR A 545 24.48 35.33 -31.41
CA THR A 545 25.02 35.62 -32.75
C THR A 545 24.34 36.84 -33.35
N LEU A 546 23.01 36.95 -33.28
CA LEU A 546 22.26 38.10 -33.78
C LEU A 546 22.62 39.39 -33.04
N LEU A 547 22.70 39.34 -31.70
CA LEU A 547 23.13 40.49 -30.89
C LEU A 547 24.56 40.91 -31.20
N PHE A 548 25.49 39.97 -31.36
CA PHE A 548 26.89 40.23 -31.79
C PHE A 548 27.04 40.66 -33.25
N THR A 549 26.00 40.48 -34.06
CA THR A 549 26.00 40.95 -35.46
C THR A 549 25.40 42.35 -35.57
N ILE A 550 24.61 42.78 -34.58
CA ILE A 550 23.92 44.08 -34.54
C ILE A 550 24.69 45.12 -33.71
N PHE A 551 25.50 44.69 -32.75
CA PHE A 551 26.49 45.51 -32.02
C PHE A 551 27.91 45.16 -32.45
#